data_AF-A0A5E4IH14-F1
#
_entry.id   AF-A0A5E4IH14-F1
#
_cell.length_a   1.000
_cell.length_b   1.000
_cell.length_c   1.000
_cell.angle_alpha   90.00
_cell.angle_beta   90.00
_cell.angle_gamma   90.00
#
_symmetry.space_group_name_H-M   'P 1'
#
loop_
_entity.id
_entity.type
_entity.pdbx_description
1 polymer ?
#
loop_
_entity_poly.entity_id
_entity_poly.type
_entity_poly.pdbx_seq_one_letter_code
_entity_poly.pdbx_strand_id
1 'polypeptide(L)'
;MRYVANVSDLDIDLGIKGKSGVLQSIKTRESFLADPFHTIVFHYTPIHASWMNQVEIWFSILVRKLLRRASFASINDLKAKVLAFVEYFNQTMAKPFKWTYSGRGLAA
;
A
#
# COMPACT_ATOMS: atom_id res chain seq x y z
N MET A 1 0.55 -13.06 -3.33
CA MET A 1 0.29 -14.36 -3.99
C MET A 1 -0.41 -15.31 -3.05
N ARG A 2 0.28 -15.95 -2.09
CA ARG A 2 -0.34 -16.93 -1.17
C ARG A 2 -1.61 -16.43 -0.47
N TYR A 3 -1.57 -15.21 0.06
CA TYR A 3 -2.76 -14.61 0.68
C TYR A 3 -3.91 -14.43 -0.31
N VAL A 4 -3.65 -13.91 -1.51
CA VAL A 4 -4.68 -13.73 -2.56
C VAL A 4 -5.25 -15.08 -3.02
N ALA A 5 -4.39 -16.08 -3.22
CA ALA A 5 -4.81 -17.43 -3.59
C ALA A 5 -5.71 -18.05 -2.51
N ASN A 6 -5.31 -17.96 -1.24
CA ASN A 6 -6.10 -18.47 -0.13
C ASN A 6 -7.46 -17.75 0.02
N VAL A 7 -7.48 -16.42 -0.05
CA VAL A 7 -8.73 -15.64 0.05
C VAL A 7 -9.65 -15.88 -1.15
N SER A 8 -9.07 -16.18 -2.32
CA SER A 8 -9.84 -16.49 -3.54
C SER A 8 -10.15 -17.99 -3.67
N ASP A 9 -9.91 -18.78 -2.62
CA ASP A 9 -10.13 -20.24 -2.56
C ASP A 9 -9.48 -21.02 -3.72
N LEU A 10 -8.26 -20.61 -4.09
CA LEU A 10 -7.48 -21.24 -5.16
C LEU A 10 -6.53 -22.27 -4.57
N ASP A 11 -6.85 -23.55 -4.77
CA ASP A 11 -5.94 -24.66 -4.51
C ASP A 11 -4.98 -24.86 -5.69
N ILE A 12 -3.98 -23.97 -5.77
CA ILE A 12 -2.99 -23.95 -6.85
C ILE A 12 -1.55 -23.97 -6.32
N ASP A 13 -0.69 -24.73 -7.01
CA ASP A 13 0.76 -24.61 -6.80
C ASP A 13 1.27 -23.31 -7.43
N LEU A 14 1.70 -22.37 -6.59
CA LEU A 14 2.26 -21.09 -7.01
C LEU A 14 3.68 -21.22 -7.59
N GLY A 15 4.32 -22.39 -7.46
CA GLY A 15 5.67 -22.68 -7.93
C GLY A 15 6.77 -22.11 -7.02
N ILE A 16 7.99 -22.05 -7.55
CA ILE A 16 9.20 -21.67 -6.80
C ILE A 16 9.67 -20.28 -7.22
N LYS A 17 9.97 -19.42 -6.23
CA LYS A 17 10.44 -18.05 -6.46
C LYS A 17 11.65 -18.03 -7.39
N GLY A 18 11.53 -17.31 -8.52
CA GLY A 18 12.62 -17.16 -9.49
C GLY A 18 12.85 -18.36 -10.39
N LYS A 19 12.08 -19.46 -10.23
CA LYS A 19 12.27 -20.70 -10.99
C LYS A 19 11.05 -21.12 -11.79
N SER A 20 9.87 -21.18 -11.18
CA SER A 20 8.67 -21.76 -11.80
C SER A 20 7.36 -21.13 -11.32
N GLY A 21 6.29 -21.34 -12.10
CA GLY A 21 4.93 -20.96 -11.76
C GLY A 21 4.71 -19.45 -11.64
N VAL A 22 3.65 -19.07 -10.92
CA VAL A 22 3.32 -17.67 -10.64
C VAL A 22 4.50 -16.94 -10.00
N LEU A 23 5.25 -17.62 -9.12
CA LEU A 23 6.40 -17.06 -8.43
C LEU A 23 7.68 -16.97 -9.28
N GLN A 24 7.66 -17.29 -10.58
CA GLN A 24 8.85 -17.22 -11.42
C GLN A 24 9.35 -15.77 -11.61
N SER A 25 8.52 -14.89 -12.16
CA SER A 25 8.92 -13.55 -12.61
C SER A 25 8.02 -12.45 -12.05
N ILE A 26 8.41 -11.17 -12.22
CA ILE A 26 7.52 -10.05 -11.87
C ILE A 26 6.26 -10.09 -12.75
N LYS A 27 6.41 -10.34 -14.05
CA LYS A 27 5.30 -10.40 -15.01
C LYS A 27 4.26 -11.47 -14.66
N THR A 28 4.69 -12.67 -14.28
CA THR A 28 3.78 -13.75 -13.87
C THR A 28 3.06 -13.44 -12.58
N ARG A 29 3.76 -12.79 -11.64
CA ARG A 29 3.20 -12.31 -10.38
C ARG A 29 2.16 -11.20 -10.58
N GLU A 30 2.47 -10.24 -11.43
CA GLU A 30 1.59 -9.13 -11.79
C GLU A 30 0.31 -9.64 -12.45
N SER A 31 0.45 -10.51 -13.45
CA SER A 31 -0.69 -11.11 -14.15
C SER A 31 -1.61 -11.85 -13.19
N PHE A 32 -1.04 -12.62 -12.26
CA PHE A 32 -1.82 -13.31 -11.22
C PHE A 32 -2.53 -12.32 -10.30
N LEU A 33 -1.87 -11.27 -9.81
CA LEU A 33 -2.51 -10.33 -8.90
C LEU A 33 -3.56 -9.44 -9.57
N ALA A 34 -3.46 -9.22 -10.88
CA ALA A 34 -4.39 -8.41 -11.65
C ALA A 34 -5.57 -9.20 -12.23
N ASP A 35 -5.63 -10.52 -11.98
CA ASP A 35 -6.72 -11.37 -12.49
C ASP A 35 -8.07 -10.94 -11.89
N PRO A 36 -9.05 -10.52 -12.72
CA PRO A 36 -10.35 -10.05 -12.25
C PRO A 36 -11.22 -11.15 -11.62
N PHE A 37 -10.87 -12.43 -11.78
CA PHE A 37 -11.58 -13.55 -11.16
C PHE A 37 -11.16 -13.81 -9.71
N HIS A 38 -10.10 -13.15 -9.21
CA HIS A 38 -9.73 -13.22 -7.81
C HIS A 38 -10.62 -12.33 -6.93
N THR A 39 -10.78 -12.71 -5.67
CA THR A 39 -11.47 -11.90 -4.67
C THR A 39 -10.75 -10.59 -4.39
N ILE A 40 -9.41 -10.60 -4.49
CA ILE A 40 -8.56 -9.41 -4.34
C ILE A 40 -7.84 -9.16 -5.65
N VAL A 41 -8.13 -8.02 -6.27
CA VAL A 41 -7.54 -7.60 -7.54
C VAL A 41 -6.62 -6.40 -7.31
N PHE A 42 -5.39 -6.49 -7.82
CA PHE A 42 -4.42 -5.41 -7.75
C PHE A 42 -4.50 -4.55 -9.00
N HIS A 43 -4.63 -3.23 -8.80
CA HIS A 43 -4.52 -2.24 -9.86
C HIS A 43 -3.18 -1.53 -9.76
N TYR A 44 -2.36 -1.65 -10.80
CA TYR A 44 -1.05 -1.02 -10.87
C TYR A 44 -1.17 0.38 -11.45
N THR A 45 -0.49 1.34 -10.83
CA THR A 45 -0.40 2.71 -11.33
C THR A 45 0.58 2.78 -12.51
N PRO A 46 0.40 3.70 -13.47
CA PRO A 46 1.39 3.93 -14.52
C PRO A 46 2.79 4.19 -13.94
N ILE A 47 3.81 3.85 -14.72
CA ILE A 47 5.20 4.16 -14.35
C ILE A 47 5.34 5.68 -14.21
N HIS A 48 6.03 6.13 -13.16
CA HIS A 48 6.19 7.55 -12.78
C HIS A 48 4.92 8.26 -12.29
N ALA A 49 3.86 7.53 -11.92
CA ALA A 49 2.64 8.09 -11.30
C ALA A 49 2.66 8.05 -9.76
N SER A 50 3.81 8.32 -9.12
CA SER A 50 3.93 8.31 -7.64
C SER A 50 2.99 9.31 -6.97
N TRP A 51 2.64 10.39 -7.66
CA TRP A 51 1.62 11.37 -7.23
C TRP A 51 0.23 10.76 -7.03
N MET A 52 -0.05 9.57 -7.57
CA MET A 52 -1.30 8.83 -7.37
C MET A 52 -1.23 7.84 -6.18
N ASN A 53 -0.04 7.63 -5.62
CA ASN A 53 0.16 6.68 -4.53
C ASN A 53 -0.31 7.25 -3.19
N GLN A 54 -1.48 6.81 -2.72
CA GLN A 54 -2.07 7.28 -1.47
C GLN A 54 -1.19 7.05 -0.24
N VAL A 55 -0.38 5.98 -0.27
CA VAL A 55 0.55 5.67 0.82
C VAL A 55 1.60 6.78 0.98
N GLU A 56 2.11 7.33 -0.13
CA GLU A 56 3.08 8.42 -0.11
C GLU A 56 2.47 9.74 0.41
N ILE A 57 1.21 9.99 0.11
CA ILE A 57 0.47 11.15 0.64
C ILE A 57 0.32 11.01 2.14
N TRP A 58 -0.10 9.83 2.62
CA TRP A 58 -0.26 9.58 4.04
C TRP A 58 1.07 9.75 4.78
N PHE A 59 2.18 9.22 4.24
CA PHE A 59 3.51 9.47 4.79
C PHE A 59 3.89 10.96 4.81
N SER A 60 3.53 11.72 3.78
CA SER A 60 3.72 13.18 3.77
C SER A 60 2.91 13.89 4.86
N ILE A 61 1.74 13.37 5.24
CA ILE A 61 0.96 13.86 6.38
C ILE A 61 1.64 13.48 7.70
N LEU A 62 2.07 12.23 7.87
CA LEU A 62 2.80 11.76 9.05
C LEU A 62 4.06 12.61 9.29
N VAL A 63 4.85 12.84 8.24
CA VAL A 63 6.06 13.66 8.34
C VAL A 63 5.71 15.08 8.78
N ARG A 64 4.72 15.72 8.15
CA ARG A 64 4.35 17.10 8.47
C ARG A 64 3.73 17.28 9.86
N LYS A 65 2.90 16.33 10.31
CA LYS A 65 2.13 16.44 11.56
C LYS A 65 2.86 15.87 12.77
N LEU A 66 3.67 14.83 12.60
CA LEU A 66 4.35 14.16 13.70
C LEU A 66 5.87 14.33 13.63
N LEU A 67 6.52 13.99 12.51
CA LEU A 67 7.97 13.76 12.52
C LEU A 67 8.82 15.03 12.38
N ARG A 68 8.41 16.00 11.57
CA ARG A 68 9.23 17.14 11.13
C ARG A 68 9.79 18.01 12.27
N ARG A 69 9.15 18.04 13.43
CA ARG A 69 9.56 18.84 14.59
C ARG A 69 9.58 18.05 15.90
N ALA A 70 9.44 16.73 15.83
CA ALA A 70 9.44 15.91 17.03
C ALA A 70 10.87 15.55 17.44
N SER A 71 11.10 15.61 18.75
CA SER A 71 12.22 14.94 19.39
C SER A 71 11.67 13.72 20.14
N PHE A 72 12.37 12.59 20.03
CA PHE A 72 11.97 11.33 20.64
C PHE A 72 13.06 10.89 21.61
N ALA A 73 12.64 10.47 22.81
CA ALA A 73 13.59 10.04 23.84
C ALA A 73 14.23 8.68 23.53
N SER A 74 13.58 7.86 22.70
CA SER A 74 14.06 6.55 22.25
C SER A 74 13.33 6.07 21.00
N ILE A 75 13.80 4.98 20.40
CA ILE A 75 13.11 4.28 19.31
C ILE A 75 11.74 3.76 19.77
N ASN A 76 11.61 3.32 21.02
CA ASN A 76 10.34 2.85 21.58
C ASN A 76 9.32 3.99 21.69
N ASP A 77 9.77 5.17 22.13
CA ASP A 77 8.93 6.39 22.17
C ASP A 77 8.46 6.79 20.77
N LEU A 78 9.36 6.77 19.77
CA LEU A 78 9.00 6.99 18.37
C LEU A 78 7.92 6.01 17.90
N LYS A 79 8.12 4.70 18.14
CA LYS A 79 7.17 3.66 17.73
C LYS A 79 5.80 3.87 18.38
N ALA A 80 5.76 4.16 19.68
CA ALA A 80 4.53 4.41 20.41
C ALA A 80 3.77 5.62 19.84
N LYS A 81 4.47 6.74 19.59
CA LYS A 81 3.88 7.96 19.02
C LYS A 81 3.38 7.76 17.59
N VAL A 82 4.09 7.00 16.75
CA VAL A 82 3.63 6.68 15.39
C VAL A 82 2.35 5.85 15.45
N LEU A 83 2.28 4.81 16.29
CA LEU A 83 1.08 3.98 16.43
C LEU A 83 -0.11 4.78 16.98
N ALA A 84 0.12 5.64 17.97
CA ALA A 84 -0.91 6.54 18.50
C ALA A 84 -1.40 7.53 17.43
N PHE A 85 -0.51 8.05 16.59
CA PHE A 85 -0.89 8.91 15.47
C PHE A 85 -1.72 8.17 14.42
N VAL A 86 -1.39 6.91 14.11
CA VAL A 86 -2.17 6.08 13.18
C VAL A 86 -3.60 5.93 13.70
N GLU A 87 -3.77 5.58 14.97
CA GLU A 87 -5.09 5.44 15.59
C GLU A 87 -5.87 6.75 15.55
N TYR A 88 -5.25 7.84 15.99
CA TYR A 88 -5.86 9.17 15.94
C TYR A 88 -6.25 9.59 14.52
N PHE A 89 -5.39 9.34 13.53
CA PHE A 89 -5.67 9.64 12.13
C PHE A 89 -6.88 8.85 11.63
N ASN A 90 -6.94 7.55 11.91
CA ASN A 90 -8.05 6.68 11.52
C ASN A 90 -9.38 7.15 12.09
N GLN A 91 -9.40 7.62 13.34
CA GLN A 91 -10.61 8.08 14.00
C GLN A 91 -11.08 9.47 13.53
N THR A 92 -10.16 10.39 13.21
CA THR A 92 -10.50 11.82 13.10
C THR A 92 -10.26 12.44 11.73
N MET A 93 -9.33 11.90 10.94
CA MET A 93 -8.83 12.52 9.71
C MET A 93 -8.97 11.62 8.49
N ALA A 94 -9.19 10.32 8.67
CA ALA A 94 -9.35 9.37 7.57
C ALA A 94 -10.57 9.76 6.72
N LYS A 95 -10.27 10.24 5.51
CA LYS A 95 -11.26 10.58 4.49
C LYS A 95 -10.76 10.02 3.17
N PRO A 96 -11.66 9.56 2.29
CA PRO A 96 -11.28 9.16 0.94
C PRO A 96 -10.53 10.29 0.24
N PHE A 97 -9.34 10.02 -0.27
CA PHE A 97 -8.61 10.97 -1.10
C PHE A 97 -9.37 11.17 -2.41
N LYS A 98 -9.69 12.42 -2.75
CA LYS A 98 -10.34 12.77 -4.02
C LYS A 98 -9.30 12.70 -5.14
N TRP A 99 -9.26 11.58 -5.84
CA TRP A 99 -8.37 11.41 -6.99
C TRP A 99 -9.04 11.90 -8.29
N THR A 100 -8.21 12.44 -9.19
CA THR A 100 -8.62 12.72 -10.57
C THR A 100 -7.55 12.20 -11.52
N TYR A 101 -7.96 11.55 -12.61
CA TYR A 101 -7.03 11.03 -13.63
C TYR A 101 -6.39 12.15 -14.47
N SER A 102 -6.75 13.41 -14.23
CA SER A 102 -6.33 14.57 -15.02
C SER A 102 -4.98 15.15 -14.61
N GLY A 103 -4.14 14.40 -13.87
CA GLY A 103 -2.82 14.87 -13.42
C GLY A 103 -2.83 16.06 -12.46
N ARG A 104 -4.00 16.42 -11.91
CA ARG A 104 -4.10 17.46 -10.88
C ARG A 104 -3.68 16.86 -9.55
N GLY A 105 -2.80 17.56 -8.86
CA GLY A 105 -2.31 17.15 -7.54
C GLY A 105 -3.46 16.86 -6.58
N LEU A 106 -3.30 15.84 -5.75
CA LEU A 106 -4.32 15.41 -4.80
C LEU A 106 -4.58 16.52 -3.79
N ALA A 107 -5.81 17.03 -3.78
CA ALA A 107 -6.28 17.98 -2.78
C ALA A 107 -6.53 17.20 -1.47
N ALA A 108 -5.84 17.62 -0.40
CA ALA A 108 -6.02 17.08 0.94
C ALA A 108 -7.29 17.63 1.61
#